data_AF-A0A9P6DQL0-F1
#
_entry.id   AF-A0A9P6DQL0-F1
#
_cell.length_a   1.000
_cell.length_b   1.000
_cell.length_c   1.000
_cell.angle_alpha   90.00
_cell.angle_beta   90.00
_cell.angle_gamma   90.00
#
_symmetry.space_group_name_H-M   'P 1'
#
loop_
_entity.id
_entity.type
_entity.pdbx_description
1 polymer ?
#
loop_
_entity_poly.entity_id
_entity_poly.type
_entity_poly.pdbx_seq_one_letter_code
_entity_poly.pdbx_strand_id
1 'polypeptide(L)'
;MDELGDLGGFPIELVLEALNNLAIRDLLRCRRVCKTLKTLIDESIAMQYRVRLALCGYVDGPQSLDGSFSTTASRLEALEAHINRWRHLDWVESRITLPQRPEHNSRRPEHLLAGGMFFDCDSDVLTCIELPSVVRGSPGRIWSHTDFDFRVHSFVADPGQDLLVLVEMLDWDPSLPKKPCEMLVHLRTVSGNTPHPRALTPILSRDGSILPHLLGRLAIMGRLWHLFIEMRVPPKPTPLS
;
A
#
# COMPACT_ATOMS: atom_id res chain seq x y z
N MET A 1 11.81 29.49 32.78
CA MET A 1 12.54 28.77 31.71
C MET A 1 13.84 28.18 32.25
N ASP A 2 13.94 27.97 33.56
CA ASP A 2 15.09 27.38 34.25
C ASP A 2 14.54 26.27 35.15
N GLU A 3 15.29 25.16 35.23
CA GLU A 3 14.96 23.88 35.91
C GLU A 3 14.19 22.81 35.11
N LEU A 4 14.50 22.63 33.82
CA LEU A 4 14.47 21.26 33.29
C LEU A 4 15.67 20.51 33.88
N GLY A 5 15.40 19.67 34.88
CA GLY A 5 16.41 18.96 35.68
C GLY A 5 17.56 18.37 34.87
N ASP A 6 18.77 18.73 35.30
CA ASP A 6 20.06 18.44 34.70
C ASP A 6 20.22 16.93 34.40
N LEU A 7 20.22 16.59 33.11
CA LEU A 7 20.50 15.24 32.62
C LEU A 7 22.01 14.90 32.62
N GLY A 8 22.82 15.67 33.34
CA GLY A 8 24.27 15.45 33.51
C GLY A 8 25.13 16.32 32.61
N GLY A 9 24.77 17.58 32.40
CA GLY A 9 25.56 18.58 31.68
C GLY A 9 25.49 18.49 30.15
N PHE A 10 24.62 17.65 29.59
CA PHE A 10 24.45 17.52 28.14
C PHE A 10 23.53 18.62 27.57
N PRO A 11 23.88 19.23 26.41
CA PRO A 11 22.98 20.09 25.66
C PRO A 11 21.67 19.37 25.31
N ILE A 12 20.55 20.07 25.47
CA ILE A 12 19.22 19.50 25.35
C ILE A 12 18.92 18.99 23.94
N GLU A 13 19.52 19.62 22.92
CA GLU A 13 19.41 19.26 21.52
C GLU A 13 19.99 17.86 21.26
N LEU A 14 21.11 17.53 21.90
CA LEU A 14 21.74 16.21 21.77
C LEU A 14 20.92 15.12 22.46
N VAL A 15 20.30 15.44 23.60
CA VAL A 15 19.37 14.54 24.28
C VAL A 15 18.15 14.27 23.39
N LEU A 16 17.58 15.32 22.79
CA LEU A 16 16.44 15.19 21.88
C LEU A 16 16.78 14.35 20.65
N GLU A 17 17.95 14.56 20.05
CA GLU A 17 18.42 13.76 18.91
C GLU A 17 18.64 12.29 19.30
N ALA A 18 19.28 12.02 20.43
CA ALA A 18 19.47 10.66 20.93
C ALA A 18 18.13 9.93 21.15
N LEU A 19 17.17 10.60 21.80
CA LEU A 19 15.81 10.08 21.99
C LEU A 19 15.09 9.88 20.65
N ASN A 20 15.31 10.76 19.66
CA ASN A 20 14.69 10.66 18.35
C ASN A 20 15.17 9.44 17.54
N ASN A 21 16.33 8.89 17.87
CA ASN A 21 16.86 7.69 17.23
C ASN A 21 16.47 6.37 17.93
N LEU A 22 15.82 6.42 19.10
CA LEU A 22 15.38 5.22 19.82
C LEU A 22 14.16 4.55 19.18
N ALA A 23 14.05 3.23 19.29
CA ALA A 23 12.80 2.53 18.98
C ALA A 23 11.66 3.02 19.88
N ILE A 24 10.42 3.02 19.38
CA ILE A 24 9.24 3.55 20.09
C ILE A 24 9.07 2.94 21.48
N ARG A 25 9.32 1.63 21.62
CA ARG A 25 9.23 0.93 22.89
C ARG A 25 10.22 1.48 23.93
N ASP A 26 11.44 1.80 23.50
CA ASP A 26 12.48 2.32 24.38
C ASP A 26 12.28 3.80 24.68
N LEU A 27 11.81 4.57 23.70
CA LEU A 27 11.36 5.95 23.91
C LEU A 27 10.29 6.02 25.02
N LEU A 28 9.27 5.15 24.97
CA LEU A 28 8.22 5.09 25.98
C LEU A 28 8.72 4.60 27.35
N ARG A 29 9.82 3.83 27.40
CA ARG A 29 10.50 3.48 28.66
C ARG A 29 11.24 4.68 29.22
N CYS A 30 12.00 5.41 28.41
CA CYS A 30 12.69 6.65 28.80
C CYS A 30 11.71 7.68 29.39
N ARG A 31 10.51 7.79 28.81
CA ARG A 31 9.41 8.62 29.32
C ARG A 31 9.01 8.30 30.77
N ARG A 32 9.28 7.09 31.26
CA ARG A 32 8.95 6.64 32.62
C ARG A 32 10.11 6.76 33.61
N VAL A 33 11.30 7.17 33.16
CA VAL A 33 12.52 7.21 34.00
C VAL A 33 12.51 8.42 34.92
N CYS A 34 12.29 9.63 34.38
CA CYS A 34 12.27 10.87 35.18
C CYS A 34 11.32 11.92 34.58
N LYS A 35 11.03 12.97 35.38
CA LYS A 35 10.15 14.08 34.96
C LYS A 35 10.72 14.85 33.76
N THR A 36 12.03 15.10 33.72
CA THR A 36 12.69 15.81 32.60
C THR A 36 12.49 15.07 31.28
N LEU A 37 12.83 13.77 31.22
CA LEU A 37 12.65 12.97 30.01
C LEU A 37 11.18 12.85 29.61
N LYS A 38 10.29 12.71 30.60
CA LYS A 38 8.85 12.74 30.35
C LYS A 38 8.42 14.03 29.65
N THR A 39 8.83 15.18 30.18
CA THR A 39 8.52 16.50 29.61
C THR A 39 9.07 16.64 28.20
N LEU A 40 10.35 16.30 27.98
CA LEU A 40 10.98 16.40 26.65
C LEU A 40 10.26 15.53 25.60
N ILE A 41 9.87 14.32 25.98
CA ILE A 41 9.16 13.40 25.08
C ILE A 41 7.72 13.85 24.83
N ASP A 42 7.03 14.32 25.87
CA ASP A 42 5.64 14.76 25.78
C ASP A 42 5.49 16.10 25.07
N GLU A 43 6.50 16.98 25.08
CA GLU A 43 6.43 18.32 24.45
C GLU A 43 7.08 18.36 23.05
N SER A 44 7.93 17.39 22.71
CA SER A 44 8.55 17.33 21.38
C SER A 44 7.56 16.87 20.30
N ILE A 45 7.30 17.76 19.33
CA ILE A 45 6.45 17.48 18.16
C ILE A 45 6.94 16.24 17.40
N ALA A 46 8.26 16.10 17.23
CA ALA A 46 8.86 14.96 16.54
C ALA A 46 8.55 13.64 17.25
N MET A 47 8.65 13.63 18.58
CA MET A 47 8.39 12.42 19.38
C MET A 47 6.89 12.11 19.45
N GLN A 48 6.04 13.11 19.64
CA GLN A 48 4.59 12.97 19.58
C GLN A 48 4.14 12.36 18.25
N TYR A 49 4.67 12.87 17.13
CA TYR A 49 4.39 12.35 15.79
C TYR A 49 4.78 10.87 15.65
N ARG A 50 6.00 10.51 16.06
CA ARG A 50 6.49 9.13 16.00
C ARG A 50 5.64 8.18 16.85
N VAL A 51 5.26 8.59 18.06
CA VAL A 51 4.37 7.81 18.93
C VAL A 51 3.00 7.64 18.28
N ARG A 52 2.44 8.70 17.69
CA ARG A 52 1.12 8.65 17.05
C ARG A 52 1.10 7.74 15.84
N LEU A 53 2.13 7.80 14.98
CA LEU A 53 2.29 6.87 13.87
C LEU A 53 2.29 5.41 14.37
N ALA A 54 3.09 5.13 15.40
CA ALA A 54 3.22 3.79 15.95
C ALA A 54 1.90 3.25 16.54
N LEU A 55 1.14 4.08 17.25
CA LEU A 55 -0.17 3.71 17.81
C LEU A 55 -1.19 3.35 16.73
N CYS A 56 -1.11 3.98 15.56
CA CYS A 56 -2.01 3.73 14.43
C CYS A 56 -1.47 2.71 13.43
N GLY A 57 -0.27 2.17 13.65
CA GLY A 57 0.40 1.27 12.71
C GLY A 57 0.81 1.94 11.40
N TYR A 58 0.93 3.27 11.39
CA TYR A 58 1.33 4.03 10.21
C TYR A 58 2.85 4.16 10.09
N VAL A 59 3.27 4.48 8.88
CA VAL A 59 4.66 4.72 8.51
C VAL A 59 4.79 6.17 8.08
N ASP A 60 5.92 6.79 8.39
CA ASP A 60 6.22 8.10 7.84
C ASP A 60 6.39 7.98 6.31
N GLY A 61 5.54 8.70 5.58
CA GLY A 61 5.59 8.74 4.11
C GLY A 61 6.61 9.74 3.59
N PRO A 62 6.89 9.76 2.27
CA PRO A 62 7.72 10.80 1.67
C PRO A 62 7.15 12.21 1.92
N GLN A 63 7.99 13.23 1.72
CA GLN A 63 7.52 14.61 1.69
C GLN A 63 6.60 14.80 0.48
N SER A 64 5.52 15.55 0.65
CA SER A 64 4.62 15.81 -0.48
C SER A 64 5.31 16.70 -1.51
N LEU A 65 5.07 16.41 -2.79
CA LEU A 65 5.63 17.17 -3.92
C LEU A 65 5.04 18.59 -4.02
N ASP A 66 3.83 18.81 -3.51
CA ASP A 66 3.14 20.11 -3.48
C ASP A 66 3.49 20.95 -2.24
N GLY A 67 4.42 20.48 -1.40
CA GLY A 67 4.79 21.15 -0.14
C GLY A 67 3.77 21.00 0.99
N SER A 68 2.65 20.33 0.77
CA SER A 68 1.75 19.92 1.85
C SER A 68 2.49 18.97 2.80
N PHE A 69 2.21 19.08 4.10
CA PHE A 69 2.86 18.24 5.12
C PHE A 69 4.41 18.32 5.10
N SER A 70 4.95 19.49 4.77
CA SER A 70 6.40 19.78 4.71
C SER A 70 7.07 19.83 6.09
N THR A 71 6.30 19.94 7.17
CA THR A 71 6.80 19.99 8.55
C THR A 71 6.23 18.86 9.39
N THR A 72 6.98 18.40 10.40
CA THR A 72 6.49 17.38 11.33
C THR A 72 5.24 17.83 12.09
N ALA A 73 5.11 19.14 12.35
CA ALA A 73 3.93 19.72 12.98
C ALA A 73 2.67 19.57 12.11
N SER A 74 2.75 19.95 10.84
CA SER A 74 1.62 19.80 9.91
C SER A 74 1.26 18.32 9.66
N ARG A 75 2.27 17.44 9.62
CA ARG A 75 2.05 15.98 9.56
C ARG A 75 1.33 15.44 10.79
N LEU A 76 1.72 15.90 11.99
CA LEU A 76 1.06 15.50 13.25
C LEU A 76 -0.38 15.99 13.28
N GLU A 77 -0.63 17.25 12.96
CA GLU A 77 -1.98 17.82 12.89
C GLU A 77 -2.88 17.03 11.94
N ALA A 78 -2.39 16.71 10.74
CA ALA A 78 -3.11 15.92 9.75
C ALA A 78 -3.44 14.51 10.25
N LEU A 79 -2.48 13.86 10.91
CA LEU A 79 -2.63 12.54 11.48
C LEU A 79 -3.66 12.53 12.61
N GLU A 80 -3.63 13.53 13.50
CA GLU A 80 -4.61 13.66 14.57
C GLU A 80 -6.01 13.94 14.05
N ALA A 81 -6.14 14.84 13.07
CA ALA A 81 -7.42 15.10 12.40
C ALA A 81 -7.97 13.83 11.75
N HIS A 82 -7.12 13.04 11.09
CA HIS A 82 -7.49 11.77 10.50
C HIS A 82 -7.99 10.77 11.56
N ILE A 83 -7.24 10.59 12.64
CA ILE A 83 -7.62 9.68 13.73
C ILE A 83 -8.94 10.10 14.37
N ASN A 84 -9.13 11.40 14.61
CA ASN A 84 -10.36 11.91 15.20
C ASN A 84 -11.57 11.66 14.29
N ARG A 85 -11.46 11.92 12.97
CA ARG A 85 -12.53 11.61 12.01
C ARG A 85 -12.89 10.12 12.01
N TRP A 86 -11.89 9.23 12.01
CA TRP A 86 -12.12 7.80 12.08
C TRP A 86 -12.80 7.37 13.39
N ARG A 87 -12.44 7.98 14.53
CA ARG A 87 -13.05 7.68 15.84
C ARG A 87 -14.49 8.16 15.95
N HIS A 88 -14.80 9.31 15.36
CA HIS A 88 -16.12 9.94 15.45
C HIS A 88 -17.02 9.62 14.25
N LEU A 89 -16.51 8.86 13.27
CA LEU A 89 -17.21 8.57 12.02
C LEU A 89 -17.65 9.85 11.30
N ASP A 90 -16.84 10.90 11.40
CA ASP A 90 -17.05 12.20 10.75
C ASP A 90 -16.55 12.13 9.30
N TRP A 91 -17.32 11.39 8.49
CA TRP A 91 -16.99 11.14 7.09
C TRP A 91 -17.44 12.30 6.23
N VAL A 92 -16.55 12.78 5.36
CA VAL A 92 -16.95 13.69 4.29
C VAL A 92 -17.40 12.85 3.10
N GLU A 93 -18.65 13.05 2.69
CA GLU A 93 -19.16 12.35 1.52
C GLU A 93 -18.45 12.83 0.25
N SER A 94 -17.90 11.88 -0.50
CA SER A 94 -17.36 12.09 -1.84
C SER A 94 -17.94 11.06 -2.79
N ARG A 95 -18.43 11.51 -3.96
CA ARG A 95 -18.98 10.63 -5.00
C ARG A 95 -18.14 10.75 -6.25
N ILE A 96 -17.95 9.62 -6.92
CA ILE A 96 -17.35 9.55 -8.25
C ILE A 96 -18.25 8.70 -9.15
N THR A 97 -18.46 9.15 -10.38
CA THR A 97 -19.15 8.37 -11.39
C THR A 97 -18.13 7.51 -12.11
N LEU A 98 -18.31 6.20 -12.05
CA LEU A 98 -17.48 5.28 -12.80
C LEU A 98 -17.85 5.40 -14.30
N PRO A 99 -16.86 5.41 -15.21
CA PRO A 99 -17.15 5.40 -16.64
C PRO A 99 -17.97 4.16 -17.00
N GLN A 100 -18.96 4.32 -17.88
CA GLN A 100 -19.65 3.16 -18.45
C GLN A 100 -18.63 2.31 -19.20
N ARG A 101 -18.57 1.01 -18.87
CA ARG A 101 -17.81 0.07 -19.68
C ARG A 101 -18.44 0.03 -21.08
N PRO A 102 -17.63 0.09 -22.14
CA PRO A 102 -18.10 -0.36 -23.44
C PRO A 102 -18.53 -1.82 -23.30
N GLU A 103 -19.48 -2.26 -24.12
CA GLU A 103 -19.94 -3.66 -24.16
C GLU A 103 -18.80 -4.56 -24.65
N HIS A 104 -17.83 -4.87 -23.79
CA HIS A 104 -16.68 -5.70 -24.10
C HIS A 104 -16.87 -7.15 -23.63
N ASN A 105 -16.23 -8.05 -24.37
CA ASN A 105 -16.49 -9.50 -24.41
C ASN A 105 -15.92 -10.30 -23.23
N SER A 106 -15.43 -9.67 -22.16
CA SER A 106 -14.83 -10.41 -21.06
C SER A 106 -15.88 -11.06 -20.16
N ARG A 107 -15.83 -12.39 -20.07
CA ARG A 107 -16.70 -13.18 -19.20
C ARG A 107 -16.50 -12.90 -17.71
N ARG A 108 -15.39 -12.26 -17.30
CA ARG A 108 -15.00 -12.05 -15.88
C ARG A 108 -14.12 -10.81 -15.72
N PRO A 109 -14.72 -9.62 -15.55
CA PRO A 109 -13.98 -8.45 -15.10
C PRO A 109 -13.36 -8.64 -13.72
N GLU A 110 -12.15 -8.13 -13.50
CA GLU A 110 -11.50 -8.07 -12.19
C GLU A 110 -11.55 -6.65 -11.62
N HIS A 111 -11.81 -6.55 -10.32
CA HIS A 111 -11.92 -5.29 -9.60
C HIS A 111 -11.06 -5.31 -8.35
N LEU A 112 -10.38 -4.20 -8.08
CA LEU A 112 -9.56 -4.04 -6.89
C LEU A 112 -9.77 -2.66 -6.27
N LEU A 113 -9.94 -2.63 -4.95
CA LEU A 113 -9.87 -1.40 -4.16
C LEU A 113 -8.61 -1.45 -3.30
N ALA A 114 -7.64 -0.58 -3.56
CA ALA A 114 -6.36 -0.55 -2.84
C ALA A 114 -5.83 0.88 -2.74
N GLY A 115 -5.27 1.26 -1.59
CA GLY A 115 -4.58 2.56 -1.43
C GLY A 115 -5.45 3.82 -1.65
N GLY A 116 -6.77 3.71 -1.62
CA GLY A 116 -7.67 4.81 -1.99
C GLY A 116 -7.82 4.99 -3.51
N MET A 117 -7.50 3.95 -4.27
CA MET A 117 -7.79 3.82 -5.70
C MET A 117 -8.73 2.63 -5.94
N PHE A 118 -9.60 2.78 -6.92
CA PHE A 118 -10.39 1.71 -7.50
C PHE A 118 -9.81 1.34 -8.87
N PHE A 119 -9.67 0.06 -9.13
CA PHE A 119 -9.17 -0.49 -10.37
C PHE A 119 -10.23 -1.36 -11.01
N ASP A 120 -10.35 -1.20 -12.31
CA ASP A 120 -11.25 -1.94 -13.16
C ASP A 120 -10.41 -2.51 -14.31
N CYS A 121 -10.28 -3.84 -14.37
CA CYS A 121 -9.54 -4.49 -15.43
C CYS A 121 -10.45 -5.38 -16.28
N ASP A 122 -10.38 -5.14 -17.58
CA ASP A 122 -10.97 -5.94 -18.62
C ASP A 122 -9.88 -6.34 -19.62
N SER A 123 -9.26 -7.52 -19.43
CA SER A 123 -8.23 -8.20 -20.26
C SER A 123 -7.13 -7.35 -20.92
N ASP A 124 -7.52 -6.35 -21.70
CA ASP A 124 -6.70 -5.46 -22.53
C ASP A 124 -6.74 -3.99 -22.06
N VAL A 125 -7.64 -3.66 -21.12
CA VAL A 125 -7.80 -2.32 -20.55
C VAL A 125 -7.78 -2.39 -19.02
N LEU A 126 -6.91 -1.60 -18.40
CA LEU A 126 -6.89 -1.36 -16.96
C LEU A 126 -7.22 0.11 -16.70
N THR A 127 -8.42 0.37 -16.19
CA THR A 127 -8.85 1.68 -15.73
C THR A 127 -8.48 1.87 -14.27
N CYS A 128 -7.72 2.94 -14.01
CA CYS A 128 -7.26 3.36 -12.70
C CYS A 128 -8.06 4.59 -12.27
N ILE A 129 -8.67 4.52 -11.09
CA ILE A 129 -9.54 5.56 -10.54
C ILE A 129 -9.03 5.95 -9.17
N GLU A 130 -8.34 7.07 -9.08
CA GLU A 130 -8.01 7.68 -7.80
C GLU A 130 -9.27 8.29 -7.19
N LEU A 131 -9.63 7.83 -5.99
CA LEU A 131 -10.82 8.32 -5.31
C LEU A 131 -10.58 9.73 -4.76
N PRO A 132 -11.57 10.63 -4.91
CA PRO A 132 -11.49 11.95 -4.30
C PRO A 132 -11.23 11.85 -2.80
N SER A 133 -10.41 12.75 -2.27
CA SER A 133 -10.10 12.77 -0.85
C SER A 133 -9.88 14.20 -0.39
N VAL A 134 -10.79 14.68 0.45
CA VAL A 134 -10.68 16.00 1.10
C VAL A 134 -9.42 16.07 1.96
N VAL A 135 -9.04 14.96 2.61
CA VAL A 135 -7.84 14.88 3.45
C VAL A 135 -6.56 15.02 2.63
N ARG A 136 -6.52 14.45 1.43
CA ARG A 136 -5.38 14.58 0.51
C ARG A 136 -5.47 15.83 -0.38
N GLY A 137 -6.55 16.60 -0.31
CA GLY A 137 -6.81 17.68 -1.26
C GLY A 137 -6.93 17.22 -2.72
N SER A 138 -7.16 15.92 -2.96
CA SER A 138 -7.22 15.36 -4.31
C SER A 138 -8.67 15.35 -4.79
N PRO A 139 -8.98 15.94 -5.95
CA PRO A 139 -10.30 15.83 -6.57
C PRO A 139 -10.59 14.43 -7.14
N GLY A 140 -9.61 13.51 -7.07
CA GLY A 140 -9.65 12.25 -7.78
C GLY A 140 -9.23 12.40 -9.24
N ARG A 141 -8.86 11.28 -9.86
CA ARG A 141 -8.38 11.23 -11.24
C ARG A 141 -8.74 9.89 -11.86
N ILE A 142 -9.06 9.90 -13.14
CA ILE A 142 -9.30 8.69 -13.94
C ILE A 142 -8.30 8.66 -15.09
N TRP A 143 -7.66 7.50 -15.29
CA TRP A 143 -6.85 7.21 -16.47
C TRP A 143 -6.97 5.72 -16.80
N SER A 144 -6.50 5.31 -17.98
CA SER A 144 -6.49 3.90 -18.36
C SER A 144 -5.19 3.56 -19.08
N HIS A 145 -4.77 2.32 -18.88
CA HIS A 145 -3.71 1.67 -19.64
C HIS A 145 -4.37 0.71 -20.63
N THR A 146 -4.10 0.87 -21.92
CA THR A 146 -4.77 0.13 -23.01
C THR A 146 -3.79 -0.56 -23.95
N ASP A 147 -2.49 -0.38 -23.72
CA ASP A 147 -1.38 -0.76 -24.58
C ASP A 147 -0.58 -1.91 -23.95
N PHE A 148 -1.28 -2.92 -23.45
CA PHE A 148 -0.63 -4.15 -23.02
C PHE A 148 -0.21 -4.96 -24.26
N ASP A 149 1.06 -5.37 -24.27
CA ASP A 149 1.66 -6.28 -25.23
C ASP A 149 1.27 -7.75 -24.98
N PHE A 150 0.50 -8.00 -23.92
CA PHE A 150 0.00 -9.29 -23.48
C PHE A 150 -1.42 -9.17 -22.94
N ARG A 151 -2.09 -10.31 -22.81
CA ARG A 151 -3.41 -10.38 -22.19
C ARG A 151 -3.29 -10.46 -20.67
N VAL A 152 -3.90 -9.51 -19.95
CA VAL A 152 -3.94 -9.53 -18.49
C VAL A 152 -4.92 -10.61 -18.02
N HIS A 153 -4.41 -11.63 -17.33
CA HIS A 153 -5.22 -12.68 -16.74
C HIS A 153 -5.75 -12.29 -15.36
N SER A 154 -4.90 -11.71 -14.52
CA SER A 154 -5.25 -11.22 -13.19
C SER A 154 -4.29 -10.12 -12.76
N PHE A 155 -4.68 -9.30 -11.78
CA PHE A 155 -3.82 -8.21 -11.29
C PHE A 155 -3.97 -7.92 -9.79
N VAL A 156 -2.95 -7.26 -9.24
CA VAL A 156 -3.00 -6.59 -7.93
C VAL A 156 -2.17 -5.31 -7.97
N ALA A 157 -2.47 -4.35 -7.10
CA ALA A 157 -1.76 -3.08 -7.04
C ALA A 157 -1.50 -2.64 -5.59
N ASP A 158 -0.37 -1.97 -5.38
CA ASP A 158 -0.07 -1.15 -4.21
C ASP A 158 0.27 0.28 -4.66
N PRO A 159 -0.74 1.17 -4.71
CA PRO A 159 -0.53 2.57 -5.10
C PRO A 159 0.44 3.33 -4.21
N GLY A 160 0.58 2.93 -2.93
CA GLY A 160 1.48 3.59 -2.00
C GLY A 160 2.96 3.46 -2.39
N GLN A 161 3.27 2.48 -3.23
CA GLN A 161 4.62 2.23 -3.76
C GLN A 161 4.70 2.41 -5.27
N ASP A 162 3.62 2.92 -5.89
CA ASP A 162 3.44 2.97 -7.34
C ASP A 162 3.62 1.58 -8.00
N LEU A 163 3.20 0.50 -7.34
CA LEU A 163 3.36 -0.87 -7.84
C LEU A 163 2.07 -1.43 -8.45
N LEU A 164 2.17 -1.92 -9.68
CA LEU A 164 1.18 -2.71 -10.38
C LEU A 164 1.78 -4.08 -10.71
N VAL A 165 1.10 -5.15 -10.33
CA VAL A 165 1.50 -6.53 -10.65
C VAL A 165 0.45 -7.13 -11.56
N LEU A 166 0.87 -7.57 -12.75
CA LEU A 166 0.01 -8.16 -13.77
C LEU A 166 0.43 -9.60 -14.03
N VAL A 167 -0.54 -10.49 -14.17
CA VAL A 167 -0.30 -11.89 -14.50
C VAL A 167 -0.69 -12.13 -15.95
N GLU A 168 0.25 -12.68 -16.71
CA GLU A 168 0.04 -13.20 -18.05
C GLU A 168 0.10 -14.73 -18.01
N MET A 169 -0.76 -15.38 -18.80
CA MET A 169 -0.74 -16.83 -18.95
C MET A 169 -0.59 -17.21 -20.41
N LEU A 170 0.58 -17.75 -20.76
CA LEU A 170 0.91 -18.19 -22.12
C LEU A 170 0.22 -19.52 -22.41
N ASP A 171 -0.31 -19.68 -23.63
CA ASP A 171 -1.04 -20.87 -24.08
C ASP A 171 -2.30 -21.21 -23.28
N TRP A 172 -2.81 -20.27 -22.47
CA TRP A 172 -4.06 -20.43 -21.75
C TRP A 172 -5.25 -20.47 -22.69
N ASP A 173 -5.99 -21.58 -22.62
CA ASP A 173 -7.25 -21.76 -23.33
C ASP A 173 -8.35 -22.05 -22.29
N PRO A 174 -9.35 -21.16 -22.13
CA PRO A 174 -10.44 -21.37 -21.19
C PRO A 174 -11.30 -22.60 -21.52
N SER A 175 -11.25 -23.13 -22.75
CA SER A 175 -11.90 -24.38 -23.13
C SER A 175 -11.13 -25.63 -22.67
N LEU A 176 -9.83 -25.48 -22.36
CA LEU A 176 -8.94 -26.54 -21.89
C LEU A 176 -8.34 -26.19 -20.52
N PRO A 177 -9.16 -26.08 -19.45
CA PRO A 177 -8.71 -25.60 -18.14
C PRO A 177 -7.66 -26.50 -17.46
N LYS A 178 -7.47 -27.72 -17.96
CA LYS A 178 -6.48 -28.71 -17.47
C LYS A 178 -5.19 -28.72 -18.30
N LYS A 179 -5.10 -27.94 -19.38
CA LYS A 179 -3.86 -27.80 -20.13
C LYS A 179 -2.88 -26.98 -19.27
N PRO A 180 -1.67 -27.50 -19.01
CA PRO A 180 -0.66 -26.73 -18.32
C PRO A 180 -0.27 -25.51 -19.17
N CYS A 181 -0.09 -24.37 -18.51
CA CYS A 181 0.27 -23.12 -19.16
C CYS A 181 1.46 -22.48 -18.43
N GLU A 182 2.22 -21.62 -19.10
CA GLU A 182 3.28 -20.85 -18.47
C GLU A 182 2.70 -19.55 -17.90
N MET A 183 3.25 -19.07 -16.79
CA MET A 183 2.79 -17.87 -16.10
C MET A 183 3.94 -16.88 -16.01
N LEU A 184 3.69 -15.67 -16.51
CA LEU A 184 4.59 -14.52 -16.37
C LEU A 184 3.96 -13.50 -15.43
N VAL A 185 4.77 -12.94 -14.54
CA VAL A 185 4.37 -11.89 -13.60
C VAL A 185 5.12 -10.62 -13.93
N HIS A 186 4.39 -9.62 -14.40
CA HIS A 186 4.92 -8.31 -14.77
C HIS A 186 4.83 -7.35 -13.58
N LEU A 187 5.96 -6.73 -13.23
CA LEU A 187 6.10 -5.72 -12.19
C LEU A 187 6.22 -4.34 -12.85
N ARG A 188 5.15 -3.56 -12.80
CA ARG A 188 5.02 -2.28 -13.48
C ARG A 188 4.63 -1.15 -12.53
N THR A 189 4.66 0.09 -13.02
CA THR A 189 4.18 1.27 -12.31
C THR A 189 2.67 1.44 -12.47
N VAL A 190 1.97 1.86 -11.41
CA VAL A 190 0.53 2.21 -11.50
C VAL A 190 0.36 3.47 -12.34
N SER A 191 1.25 4.44 -12.14
CA SER A 191 1.22 5.76 -12.76
C SER A 191 1.44 5.71 -14.27
N GLY A 192 2.39 4.91 -14.74
CA GLY A 192 2.89 4.96 -16.11
C GLY A 192 2.87 3.64 -16.88
N ASN A 193 2.48 2.52 -16.26
CA ASN A 193 2.54 1.19 -16.89
C ASN A 193 3.96 0.80 -17.39
N THR A 194 5.00 1.38 -16.79
CA THR A 194 6.40 1.12 -17.13
C THR A 194 7.03 0.09 -16.19
N PRO A 195 8.13 -0.59 -16.56
CA PRO A 195 8.85 -1.47 -15.63
C PRO A 195 9.13 -0.78 -14.29
N HIS A 196 8.77 -1.44 -13.19
CA HIS A 196 8.86 -0.83 -11.87
C HIS A 196 10.34 -0.58 -11.48
N PRO A 197 10.75 0.65 -11.11
CA PRO A 197 12.16 1.02 -10.96
C PRO A 197 12.89 0.28 -9.84
N ARG A 198 12.16 -0.25 -8.85
CA ARG A 198 12.73 -1.05 -7.75
C ARG A 198 12.74 -2.55 -8.02
N ALA A 199 12.20 -3.00 -9.15
CA ALA A 199 12.23 -4.41 -9.53
C ALA A 199 13.59 -4.73 -10.15
N LEU A 200 14.33 -5.66 -9.57
CA LEU A 200 15.58 -6.15 -10.15
C LEU A 200 15.32 -6.87 -11.48
N THR A 201 14.22 -7.60 -11.55
CA THR A 201 13.73 -8.26 -12.75
C THR A 201 12.28 -7.86 -12.93
N PRO A 202 11.93 -7.12 -14.00
CA PRO A 202 10.58 -6.59 -14.18
C PRO A 202 9.56 -7.66 -14.58
N ILE A 203 10.01 -8.81 -15.06
CA ILE A 203 9.16 -9.94 -15.42
C ILE A 203 9.69 -11.17 -14.68
N LEU A 204 8.87 -11.77 -13.83
CA LEU A 204 9.19 -13.01 -13.14
C LEU A 204 8.51 -14.17 -13.86
N SER A 205 9.29 -15.15 -14.28
CA SER A 205 8.77 -16.45 -14.71
C SER A 205 8.91 -17.46 -13.57
N ARG A 206 8.01 -18.44 -13.54
CA ARG A 206 8.15 -19.60 -12.67
C ARG A 206 8.60 -20.79 -13.50
N ASP A 207 9.57 -21.55 -12.99
CA ASP A 207 9.92 -22.84 -13.57
C ASP A 207 8.75 -23.83 -13.46
N GLY A 208 8.31 -24.35 -14.60
CA GLY A 208 7.25 -25.33 -14.70
C GLY A 208 5.87 -24.74 -15.00
N SER A 209 4.99 -25.58 -15.51
CA SER A 209 3.66 -25.19 -15.95
C SER A 209 2.64 -25.21 -14.80
N ILE A 210 1.67 -24.30 -14.86
CA ILE A 210 0.60 -24.17 -13.88
C ILE A 210 -0.69 -24.67 -14.50
N LEU A 211 -1.52 -25.32 -13.69
CA LEU A 211 -2.90 -25.62 -14.02
C LEU A 211 -3.77 -24.42 -13.63
N PRO A 212 -4.31 -23.65 -14.57
CA PRO A 212 -4.79 -22.30 -14.20
C PRO A 212 -6.10 -22.29 -13.43
N HIS A 213 -6.87 -23.38 -13.48
CA HIS A 213 -8.00 -23.59 -12.57
C HIS A 213 -7.57 -23.69 -11.09
N LEU A 214 -6.28 -23.92 -10.82
CA LEU A 214 -5.71 -23.88 -9.48
C LEU A 214 -5.27 -22.47 -9.09
N LEU A 215 -5.18 -21.50 -10.01
CA LEU A 215 -4.85 -20.12 -9.65
C LEU A 215 -5.98 -19.54 -8.79
N GLY A 216 -5.64 -19.15 -7.57
CA GLY A 216 -6.55 -18.60 -6.56
C GLY A 216 -6.53 -17.09 -6.61
N ARG A 217 -5.89 -16.46 -5.63
CA ARG A 217 -5.80 -15.00 -5.50
C ARG A 217 -4.36 -14.52 -5.51
N LEU A 218 -4.18 -13.36 -6.13
CA LEU A 218 -2.97 -12.55 -6.05
C LEU A 218 -3.12 -11.57 -4.88
N ALA A 219 -2.13 -11.51 -3.99
CA ALA A 219 -2.13 -10.55 -2.89
C ALA A 219 -0.74 -9.98 -2.63
N ILE A 220 -0.70 -8.68 -2.33
CA ILE A 220 0.48 -7.98 -1.78
C ILE A 220 0.23 -7.86 -0.27
N MET A 221 1.15 -8.37 0.55
CA MET A 221 1.02 -8.29 2.01
C MET A 221 2.24 -7.66 2.69
N GLY A 222 1.99 -6.67 3.54
CA GLY A 222 2.99 -6.10 4.44
C GLY A 222 4.02 -5.20 3.76
N ARG A 223 5.10 -4.89 4.51
CA ARG A 223 6.21 -4.01 4.06
C ARG A 223 7.27 -4.73 3.20
N LEU A 224 7.20 -6.05 3.12
CA LEU A 224 8.09 -6.89 2.34
C LEU A 224 7.25 -7.43 1.19
N TRP A 225 7.64 -7.06 -0.04
CA TRP A 225 7.07 -7.35 -1.36
C TRP A 225 6.81 -8.83 -1.65
N HIS A 226 6.07 -9.52 -0.78
CA HIS A 226 5.71 -10.90 -0.97
C HIS A 226 4.47 -10.92 -1.85
N LEU A 227 4.68 -11.37 -3.09
CA LEU A 227 3.61 -11.76 -3.98
C LEU A 227 3.13 -13.14 -3.54
N PHE A 228 1.93 -13.20 -2.97
CA PHE A 228 1.29 -14.48 -2.70
C PHE A 228 0.42 -14.85 -3.89
N ILE A 229 0.70 -16.03 -4.44
CA ILE A 229 -0.14 -16.69 -5.43
C ILE A 229 -0.77 -17.87 -4.69
N GLU A 230 -1.99 -17.68 -4.21
CA GLU A 230 -2.74 -18.79 -3.61
C GLU A 230 -3.08 -19.78 -4.73
N MET A 231 -2.72 -21.05 -4.58
CA MET A 231 -3.20 -22.10 -5.47
C MET A 231 -4.24 -22.96 -4.75
N ARG A 232 -5.43 -23.12 -5.34
CA ARG A 232 -6.44 -24.06 -4.82
C ARG A 232 -5.91 -25.47 -5.01
N VAL A 233 -5.63 -26.18 -3.93
CA VAL A 233 -5.31 -27.62 -4.00
C VAL A 233 -6.64 -28.38 -4.09
N PRO A 234 -6.86 -29.24 -5.10
CA PRO A 234 -8.08 -30.03 -5.15
C PRO A 234 -8.12 -31.01 -3.96
N PRO A 235 -9.30 -31.30 -3.40
CA PRO A 235 -9.42 -32.29 -2.33
C PRO A 235 -8.88 -33.64 -2.81
N LYS A 236 -8.11 -34.33 -1.96
CA LYS A 236 -7.65 -35.70 -2.26
C LYS A 236 -8.89 -36.56 -2.54
N PRO A 237 -8.89 -37.40 -3.59
CA PRO A 237 -9.99 -38.31 -3.83
C PRO A 237 -10.16 -39.20 -2.61
N THR A 238 -11.34 -39.17 -2.00
CA THR A 238 -11.73 -40.10 -0.95
C THR A 238 -11.70 -41.50 -1.56
N PRO A 239 -10.99 -42.48 -0.98
CA PRO A 239 -11.06 -43.84 -1.48
C PRO A 239 -12.52 -44.31 -1.40
N LEU A 240 -13.06 -44.76 -2.54
CA LEU A 240 -14.35 -45.43 -2.61
C LEU A 240 -14.23 -46.71 -1.78
N SER A 241 -14.95 -46.77 -0.66
CA SER A 241 -15.15 -47.97 0.16
C SER A 241 -16.18 -48.89 -0.46
#